data_AF-A0A7J7CH79-F1
#
_entry.id   AF-A0A7J7CH79-F1
#
_cell.length_a   1.000
_cell.length_b   1.000
_cell.length_c   1.000
_cell.angle_alpha   90.00
_cell.angle_beta   90.00
_cell.angle_gamma   90.00
#
_symmetry.space_group_name_H-M   'P 1'
#
loop_
_entity.id
_entity.type
_entity.pdbx_description
1 polymer ?
#
loop_
_entity_poly.entity_id
_entity_poly.type
_entity_poly.pdbx_seq_one_letter_code
_entity_poly.pdbx_strand_id
1 'polypeptide(L)'
;MAVKTSPSVSDAAMARLAQETKVLTEGGHDKLFQQTFEILPGEKLLKTFACYLSTATGPVIGTLYLSTKRIAFCSDNPLYQYLPTGQPQWTYYKVVVPLDQLGSVNPSSDRLNHSAKYINIETRDGHEFWWNLLKTVLTRINTITGVAYKDDPIIFAWELMNEPRCTTNSSGKQIQIWVEEMAAYLKSIDQSHLLDIGLEGFYGDSVPSRKQYNPNTAIVGTDFISNNQVKDIDFATIHIYPEGWIKERRVGVSKEENFEATVLTRINTIARVAYKDDPTIFAWELINEPRCTTDSSGKQIQSWVEEIAAYLKSIDQNHLLDIGLEGFYGNSVPSRKQYNPNTAIVGTDFISNNLVKHIDFATIHIYPEGCKERNEPADHAHLLQWK
;
A
#
# COMPACT_ATOMS: atom_id res chain seq x y z
N MET A 1 -24.48 16.04 8.66
CA MET A 1 -24.42 15.75 10.11
C MET A 1 -23.33 14.70 10.26
N ALA A 2 -22.18 15.06 10.84
CA ALA A 2 -20.97 14.22 10.81
C ALA A 2 -21.10 13.04 11.78
N VAL A 3 -20.88 11.82 11.27
CA VAL A 3 -20.90 10.58 12.06
C VAL A 3 -19.57 10.45 12.79
N LYS A 4 -19.59 10.49 14.13
CA LYS A 4 -18.42 10.31 15.00
C LYS A 4 -18.21 8.82 15.26
N THR A 5 -17.01 8.32 15.00
CA THR A 5 -16.65 6.88 15.06
C THR A 5 -16.22 6.38 16.44
N SER A 6 -16.28 7.23 17.47
CA SER A 6 -16.05 6.97 18.91
C SER A 6 -15.91 8.35 19.58
N PRO A 7 -16.22 8.52 20.88
CA PRO A 7 -15.99 9.79 21.56
C PRO A 7 -14.50 10.21 21.59
N SER A 8 -13.55 9.26 21.46
CA SER A 8 -12.11 9.55 21.38
C SER A 8 -11.27 8.42 20.77
N VAL A 9 -10.06 8.76 20.28
CA VAL A 9 -9.03 7.80 19.83
C VAL A 9 -8.55 6.91 20.99
N SER A 10 -8.54 7.44 22.21
CA SER A 10 -8.22 6.71 23.44
C SER A 10 -9.20 5.57 23.73
N ASP A 11 -10.51 5.77 23.50
CA ASP A 11 -11.51 4.73 23.73
C ASP A 11 -11.37 3.56 22.74
N ALA A 12 -11.01 3.86 21.48
CA ALA A 12 -10.74 2.85 20.46
C ALA A 12 -9.45 2.06 20.77
N ALA A 13 -8.42 2.71 21.31
CA ALA A 13 -7.19 2.05 21.75
C ALA A 13 -7.42 1.14 22.98
N MET A 14 -8.18 1.61 23.96
CA MET A 14 -8.54 0.83 25.15
C MET A 14 -9.44 -0.38 24.81
N ALA A 15 -10.38 -0.20 23.88
CA ALA A 15 -11.20 -1.29 23.35
C ALA A 15 -10.32 -2.41 22.75
N ARG A 16 -9.29 -2.02 21.98
CA ARG A 16 -8.38 -2.97 21.37
C ARG A 16 -7.51 -3.70 22.41
N LEU A 17 -6.98 -2.98 23.40
CA LEU A 17 -6.20 -3.58 24.48
C LEU A 17 -7.03 -4.58 25.30
N ALA A 18 -8.28 -4.24 25.61
CA ALA A 18 -9.21 -5.15 26.29
C ALA A 18 -9.49 -6.41 25.46
N GLN A 19 -9.67 -6.26 24.15
CA GLN A 19 -9.90 -7.38 23.24
C GLN A 19 -8.68 -8.31 23.12
N GLU A 20 -7.47 -7.78 22.96
CA GLU A 20 -6.25 -8.60 22.90
C GLU A 20 -6.02 -9.33 24.23
N THR A 21 -6.30 -8.67 25.36
CA THR A 21 -6.26 -9.32 26.69
C THR A 21 -7.26 -10.48 26.75
N LYS A 22 -8.47 -10.29 26.24
CA LYS A 22 -9.51 -11.32 26.20
C LYS A 22 -9.09 -12.54 25.38
N VAL A 23 -8.54 -12.31 24.18
CA VAL A 23 -7.97 -13.38 23.32
C VAL A 23 -6.94 -14.21 24.09
N LEU A 24 -6.03 -13.55 24.81
CA LEU A 24 -5.01 -14.25 25.61
C LEU A 24 -5.63 -15.06 26.76
N THR A 25 -6.54 -14.46 27.52
CA THR A 25 -7.17 -15.14 28.67
C THR A 25 -8.07 -16.31 28.27
N GLU A 26 -8.71 -16.24 27.10
CA GLU A 26 -9.60 -17.29 26.61
C GLU A 26 -8.85 -18.38 25.84
N GLY A 27 -7.53 -18.25 25.69
CA GLY A 27 -6.64 -19.27 25.13
C GLY A 27 -6.53 -19.25 23.61
N GLY A 28 -6.59 -18.05 23.02
CA GLY A 28 -6.35 -17.78 21.60
C GLY A 28 -7.62 -17.53 20.79
N HIS A 29 -7.42 -17.04 19.56
CA HIS A 29 -8.52 -16.67 18.66
C HIS A 29 -9.47 -17.84 18.33
N ASP A 30 -8.96 -19.07 18.26
CA ASP A 30 -9.79 -20.26 18.02
C ASP A 30 -10.82 -20.48 19.13
N LYS A 31 -10.39 -20.39 20.39
CA LYS A 31 -11.28 -20.58 21.55
C LYS A 31 -12.25 -19.42 21.70
N LEU A 32 -11.77 -18.18 21.54
CA LEU A 32 -12.64 -17.00 21.56
C LEU A 32 -13.70 -17.07 20.45
N PHE A 33 -13.33 -17.51 19.23
CA PHE A 33 -14.27 -17.72 18.15
C PHE A 33 -15.34 -18.77 18.52
N GLN A 34 -14.92 -19.93 19.03
CA GLN A 34 -15.82 -21.00 19.48
C GLN A 34 -16.73 -20.61 20.64
N GLN A 35 -16.29 -19.72 21.53
CA GLN A 35 -17.12 -19.20 22.63
C GLN A 35 -18.06 -18.09 22.16
N THR A 36 -17.65 -17.31 21.16
CA THR A 36 -18.42 -16.18 20.64
C THR A 36 -19.52 -16.63 19.69
N PHE A 37 -19.31 -17.71 18.94
CA PHE A 37 -20.24 -18.22 17.93
C PHE A 37 -20.51 -19.70 18.15
N GLU A 38 -21.74 -20.14 17.83
CA GLU A 38 -22.09 -21.56 17.88
C GLU A 38 -21.17 -22.38 16.97
N ILE A 39 -20.61 -23.49 17.49
CA ILE A 39 -19.66 -24.33 16.76
C ILE A 39 -20.40 -25.17 15.73
N LEU A 40 -20.06 -25.02 14.45
CA LEU A 40 -20.58 -25.89 13.40
C LEU A 40 -19.72 -27.16 13.29
N PRO A 41 -20.32 -28.35 13.05
CA PRO A 41 -19.57 -29.60 12.91
C PRO A 41 -18.48 -29.51 11.83
N GLY A 42 -17.22 -29.77 12.22
CA GLY A 42 -16.06 -29.76 11.32
C GLY A 42 -15.60 -28.37 10.87
N GLU A 43 -16.14 -27.29 11.43
CA GLU A 43 -15.66 -25.93 11.16
C GLU A 43 -14.27 -25.70 11.76
N LYS A 44 -13.39 -25.07 10.98
CA LYS A 44 -12.06 -24.64 11.43
C LYS A 44 -11.90 -23.16 11.13
N LEU A 45 -11.44 -22.40 12.11
CA LEU A 45 -11.02 -21.02 11.91
C LEU A 45 -9.71 -21.02 11.09
N LEU A 46 -9.60 -20.09 10.15
CA LEU A 46 -8.48 -19.97 9.22
C LEU A 46 -7.65 -18.72 9.50
N LYS A 47 -8.32 -17.56 9.60
CA LYS A 47 -7.70 -16.26 9.84
C LYS A 47 -8.61 -15.35 10.65
N THR A 48 -7.99 -14.39 11.33
CA THR A 48 -8.67 -13.30 12.04
C THR A 48 -8.06 -11.96 11.64
N PHE A 49 -8.89 -10.92 11.56
CA PHE A 49 -8.47 -9.57 11.21
C PHE A 49 -9.13 -8.57 12.16
N ALA A 50 -8.33 -7.62 12.65
CA ALA A 50 -8.86 -6.39 13.22
C ALA A 50 -9.47 -5.55 12.10
N CYS A 51 -10.69 -5.05 12.29
CA CYS A 51 -11.35 -4.27 11.26
C CYS A 51 -12.47 -3.39 11.83
N TYR A 52 -13.04 -2.56 10.96
CA TYR A 52 -14.25 -1.80 11.23
C TYR A 52 -15.36 -2.25 10.29
N LEU A 53 -16.52 -2.60 10.84
CA LEU A 53 -17.74 -2.86 10.08
C LEU A 53 -18.55 -1.57 9.95
N SER A 54 -18.90 -1.15 8.75
CA SER A 54 -19.83 -0.03 8.56
C SER A 54 -21.27 -0.41 8.97
N THR A 55 -21.95 0.43 9.76
CA THR A 55 -23.37 0.23 10.16
C THR A 55 -24.15 1.54 10.07
N ALA A 56 -25.49 1.48 10.15
CA ALA A 56 -26.37 2.65 10.08
C ALA A 56 -26.13 3.69 11.20
N THR A 57 -25.52 3.29 12.32
CA THR A 57 -25.20 4.17 13.44
C THR A 57 -23.72 4.59 13.47
N GLY A 58 -22.93 4.15 12.48
CA GLY A 58 -21.49 4.41 12.36
C GLY A 58 -20.64 3.12 12.32
N PRO A 59 -19.33 3.24 12.09
CA PRO A 59 -18.44 2.09 12.02
C PRO A 59 -18.22 1.48 13.39
N VAL A 60 -18.33 0.16 13.46
CA VAL A 60 -18.16 -0.65 14.67
C VAL A 60 -16.81 -1.35 14.59
N ILE A 61 -15.92 -1.06 15.54
CA ILE A 61 -14.65 -1.80 15.68
C ILE A 61 -14.93 -3.23 16.12
N GLY A 62 -14.22 -4.18 15.51
CA GLY A 62 -14.30 -5.56 15.93
C GLY A 62 -13.26 -6.46 15.28
N THR A 63 -13.53 -7.75 15.39
CA THR A 63 -12.70 -8.80 14.81
C THR A 63 -13.51 -9.57 13.77
N LEU A 64 -12.98 -9.63 12.54
CA LEU A 64 -13.47 -10.48 11.45
C LEU A 64 -12.79 -11.84 11.55
N TYR A 65 -13.58 -12.90 11.50
CA TYR A 65 -13.20 -14.30 11.56
C TYR A 65 -13.53 -14.96 10.22
N LEU A 66 -12.52 -15.57 9.59
CA LEU A 66 -12.70 -16.39 8.40
C LEU A 66 -12.56 -17.86 8.79
N SER A 67 -13.62 -18.65 8.60
CA SER A 67 -13.59 -20.10 8.84
C SER A 67 -13.79 -20.87 7.54
N THR A 68 -13.63 -22.19 7.60
CA THR A 68 -13.95 -23.10 6.48
C THR A 68 -15.45 -23.16 6.13
N LYS A 69 -16.32 -22.45 6.88
CA LYS A 69 -17.77 -22.51 6.73
C LYS A 69 -18.47 -21.16 6.64
N ARG A 70 -17.89 -20.09 7.21
CA ARG A 70 -18.52 -18.77 7.27
C ARG A 70 -17.50 -17.64 7.43
N ILE A 71 -17.97 -16.45 7.12
CA ILE A 71 -17.39 -15.19 7.55
C ILE A 71 -18.18 -14.74 8.77
N ALA A 72 -17.52 -14.39 9.87
CA ALA A 72 -18.18 -13.92 11.07
C ALA A 72 -17.48 -12.68 11.64
N PHE A 73 -18.24 -11.77 12.22
CA PHE A 73 -17.71 -10.59 12.88
C PHE A 73 -18.31 -10.45 14.27
N CYS A 74 -17.51 -10.02 15.22
CA CYS A 74 -17.97 -9.60 16.53
C CYS A 74 -17.33 -8.26 16.89
N SER A 75 -18.12 -7.34 17.42
CA SER A 75 -17.61 -6.08 17.96
C SER A 75 -16.65 -6.34 19.12
N ASP A 76 -15.65 -5.47 19.30
CA ASP A 76 -14.70 -5.58 20.41
C ASP A 76 -15.35 -5.16 21.74
N ASN A 77 -16.43 -4.34 21.68
CA ASN A 77 -17.24 -3.92 22.83
C ASN A 77 -18.73 -4.17 22.62
N PRO A 78 -19.52 -4.39 23.68
CA PRO A 78 -20.96 -4.41 23.57
C PRO A 78 -21.49 -3.02 23.22
N LEU A 79 -22.50 -2.96 22.36
CA LEU A 79 -23.21 -1.76 21.97
C LEU A 79 -24.53 -1.66 22.73
N TYR A 80 -24.94 -0.43 23.02
CA TYR A 80 -26.21 -0.17 23.69
C TYR A 80 -27.36 -0.27 22.69
N GLN A 81 -28.31 -1.15 22.95
CA GLN A 81 -29.49 -1.33 22.10
C GLN A 81 -30.76 -1.49 22.93
N TYR A 82 -31.90 -1.15 22.33
CA TYR A 82 -33.21 -1.44 22.91
C TYR A 82 -33.73 -2.76 22.35
N LEU A 83 -34.11 -3.68 23.23
CA LEU A 83 -34.83 -4.88 22.84
C LEU A 83 -36.18 -4.50 22.21
N PRO A 84 -36.80 -5.38 21.40
CA PRO A 84 -38.16 -5.17 20.89
C PRO A 84 -39.20 -4.88 21.98
N THR A 85 -38.90 -5.28 23.22
CA THR A 85 -39.68 -5.03 24.44
C THR A 85 -39.48 -3.63 25.04
N GLY A 86 -38.62 -2.79 24.45
CA GLY A 86 -38.30 -1.43 24.92
C GLY A 86 -37.28 -1.38 26.07
N GLN A 87 -36.74 -2.51 26.51
CA GLN A 87 -35.73 -2.55 27.57
C GLN A 87 -34.32 -2.32 27.02
N PRO A 88 -33.50 -1.45 27.64
CA PRO A 88 -32.13 -1.23 27.23
C PRO A 88 -31.22 -2.39 27.64
N GLN A 89 -30.35 -2.82 26.73
CA GLN A 89 -29.38 -3.88 26.97
C GLN A 89 -28.08 -3.61 26.21
N TRP A 90 -26.95 -3.92 26.84
CA TRP A 90 -25.64 -3.96 26.21
C TRP A 90 -25.43 -5.34 25.59
N THR A 91 -25.26 -5.42 24.27
CA THR A 91 -24.95 -6.68 23.57
C THR A 91 -23.81 -6.51 22.58
N TYR A 92 -23.07 -7.58 22.31
CA TYR A 92 -22.08 -7.58 21.25
C TYR A 92 -22.75 -7.61 19.88
N TYR A 93 -22.33 -6.70 19.00
CA TYR A 93 -22.80 -6.67 17.62
C TYR A 93 -22.12 -7.80 16.84
N LYS A 94 -22.92 -8.70 16.27
CA LYS A 94 -22.42 -9.88 15.58
C LYS A 94 -23.00 -9.97 14.18
N VAL A 95 -22.17 -10.38 13.24
CA VAL A 95 -22.57 -10.72 11.87
C VAL A 95 -22.07 -12.13 11.58
N VAL A 96 -22.90 -12.95 10.94
CA VAL A 96 -22.52 -14.29 10.49
C VAL A 96 -23.05 -14.49 9.07
N VAL A 97 -22.14 -14.73 8.13
CA VAL A 97 -22.44 -15.00 6.73
C VAL A 97 -21.90 -16.39 6.37
N PRO A 98 -22.76 -17.40 6.23
CA PRO A 98 -22.37 -18.71 5.70
C PRO A 98 -21.75 -18.58 4.30
N LEU A 99 -20.70 -19.36 4.00
CA LEU A 99 -20.00 -19.26 2.71
C LEU A 99 -20.88 -19.66 1.52
N ASP A 100 -21.87 -20.51 1.73
CA ASP A 100 -22.86 -20.89 0.71
C ASP A 100 -23.90 -19.79 0.43
N GLN A 101 -24.07 -18.86 1.38
CA GLN A 101 -24.86 -17.64 1.23
C GLN A 101 -24.03 -16.46 0.71
N LEU A 102 -22.73 -16.63 0.49
CA LEU A 102 -21.89 -15.60 -0.12
C LEU A 102 -22.27 -15.42 -1.60
N GLY A 103 -22.63 -14.21 -1.97
CA GLY A 103 -22.95 -13.80 -3.33
C GLY A 103 -21.72 -13.26 -4.04
N SER A 104 -21.19 -12.14 -3.55
CA SER A 104 -20.02 -11.46 -4.11
C SER A 104 -19.12 -10.85 -3.03
N VAL A 105 -17.84 -10.66 -3.35
CA VAL A 105 -16.88 -9.94 -2.51
C VAL A 105 -16.16 -8.95 -3.40
N ASN A 106 -16.44 -7.66 -3.23
CA ASN A 106 -15.97 -6.62 -4.14
C ASN A 106 -15.28 -5.52 -3.35
N PRO A 107 -14.08 -5.06 -3.75
CA PRO A 107 -13.55 -3.80 -3.24
C PRO A 107 -14.49 -2.65 -3.62
N SER A 108 -14.56 -1.62 -2.79
CA SER A 108 -15.48 -0.50 -3.01
C SER A 108 -15.18 0.74 -2.19
N SER A 109 -15.87 1.83 -2.55
CA SER A 109 -15.76 3.15 -1.98
C SER A 109 -17.14 3.76 -1.80
N ASP A 110 -17.38 4.45 -0.68
CA ASP A 110 -18.64 5.15 -0.42
C ASP A 110 -18.87 6.30 -1.42
N ARG A 111 -20.11 6.42 -1.92
CA ARG A 111 -20.53 7.40 -2.93
C ARG A 111 -20.56 8.85 -2.43
N LEU A 112 -20.55 9.05 -1.12
CA LEU A 112 -20.58 10.36 -0.46
C LEU A 112 -19.25 10.68 0.25
N ASN A 113 -18.47 9.65 0.60
CA ASN A 113 -17.18 9.79 1.26
C ASN A 113 -16.14 8.80 0.67
N HIS A 114 -15.50 9.21 -0.42
CA HIS A 114 -14.70 8.32 -1.25
C HIS A 114 -13.42 7.77 -0.55
N SER A 115 -13.00 8.33 0.59
CA SER A 115 -11.91 7.87 1.51
C SER A 115 -12.22 6.57 2.21
N ALA A 116 -13.51 6.29 2.35
CA ALA A 116 -13.94 5.12 3.07
C ALA A 116 -13.85 3.93 2.09
N LYS A 117 -12.67 3.30 2.08
CA LYS A 117 -12.38 2.11 1.29
C LYS A 117 -12.78 0.88 2.07
N TYR A 118 -13.60 0.06 1.41
CA TYR A 118 -14.28 -1.06 2.00
C TYR A 118 -14.12 -2.30 1.13
N ILE A 119 -13.92 -3.46 1.74
CA ILE A 119 -14.29 -4.73 1.11
C ILE A 119 -15.81 -4.87 1.30
N ASN A 120 -16.57 -4.77 0.21
CA ASN A 120 -17.98 -5.16 0.17
C ASN A 120 -18.11 -6.67 0.19
N ILE A 121 -19.06 -7.17 0.98
CA ILE A 121 -19.52 -8.55 0.91
C ILE A 121 -21.03 -8.51 0.71
N GLU A 122 -21.50 -9.04 -0.41
CA GLU A 122 -22.92 -9.19 -0.71
C GLU A 122 -23.35 -10.65 -0.53
N THR A 123 -24.45 -10.88 0.15
CA THR A 123 -25.05 -12.21 0.31
C THR A 123 -26.07 -12.49 -0.80
N ARG A 124 -26.35 -13.78 -1.06
CA ARG A 124 -27.29 -14.20 -2.12
C ARG A 124 -28.73 -13.74 -1.90
N ASP A 125 -29.10 -13.46 -0.66
CA ASP A 125 -30.37 -12.87 -0.25
C ASP A 125 -30.37 -11.33 -0.22
N GLY A 126 -29.27 -10.69 -0.65
CA GLY A 126 -29.19 -9.26 -0.93
C GLY A 126 -28.75 -8.37 0.23
N HIS A 127 -28.03 -8.89 1.23
CA HIS A 127 -27.43 -8.10 2.31
C HIS A 127 -25.98 -7.71 2.00
N GLU A 128 -25.54 -6.50 2.42
CA GLU A 128 -24.19 -5.94 2.12
C GLU A 128 -23.39 -5.61 3.40
N PHE A 129 -22.05 -5.80 3.39
CA PHE A 129 -21.13 -5.52 4.52
C PHE A 129 -19.78 -4.91 4.05
N TRP A 130 -19.13 -4.01 4.82
CA TRP A 130 -18.03 -3.13 4.34
C TRP A 130 -16.79 -3.00 5.32
N TRP A 131 -15.49 -3.16 4.87
CA TRP A 131 -14.22 -3.23 5.71
C TRP A 131 -12.92 -2.46 5.25
N ASN A 132 -12.09 -1.81 6.13
CA ASN A 132 -10.92 -0.91 5.78
C ASN A 132 -9.46 -1.40 6.15
N LEU A 133 -8.43 -1.26 5.25
CA LEU A 133 -7.06 -1.85 5.32
C LEU A 133 -5.87 -0.93 5.73
N LEU A 134 -5.82 0.36 5.34
CA LEU A 134 -4.66 1.26 5.57
C LEU A 134 -4.26 1.38 7.04
N LYS A 135 -5.26 1.55 7.91
CA LYS A 135 -5.07 1.63 9.35
C LYS A 135 -4.40 0.36 9.91
N THR A 136 -4.72 -0.80 9.36
CA THR A 136 -4.14 -2.09 9.78
C THR A 136 -2.64 -2.14 9.54
N VAL A 137 -2.18 -1.61 8.40
CA VAL A 137 -0.76 -1.57 8.05
C VAL A 137 0.00 -0.57 8.94
N LEU A 138 -0.47 0.67 9.02
CA LEU A 138 0.20 1.73 9.79
C LEU A 138 0.30 1.40 11.28
N THR A 139 -0.72 0.75 11.85
CA THR A 139 -0.75 0.39 13.28
C THR A 139 -0.17 -0.99 13.58
N ARG A 140 0.36 -1.70 12.57
CA ARG A 140 0.95 -3.03 12.75
C ARG A 140 2.18 -2.93 13.65
N ILE A 141 2.22 -3.76 14.68
CA ILE A 141 3.41 -3.94 15.52
C ILE A 141 4.38 -4.88 14.80
N ASN A 142 5.59 -4.41 14.56
CA ASN A 142 6.68 -5.22 14.05
C ASN A 142 6.99 -6.33 15.07
N THR A 143 6.90 -7.59 14.65
CA THR A 143 7.14 -8.73 15.54
C THR A 143 8.61 -8.91 15.96
N ILE A 144 9.53 -8.20 15.30
CA ILE A 144 10.97 -8.24 15.59
C ILE A 144 11.34 -7.13 16.58
N THR A 145 10.94 -5.89 16.30
CA THR A 145 11.32 -4.71 17.12
C THR A 145 10.31 -4.39 18.22
N GLY A 146 9.07 -4.87 18.11
CA GLY A 146 7.97 -4.53 19.03
C GLY A 146 7.40 -3.13 18.84
N VAL A 147 7.83 -2.39 17.82
CA VAL A 147 7.39 -1.01 17.53
C VAL A 147 6.27 -1.03 16.47
N ALA A 148 5.26 -0.18 16.62
CA ALA A 148 4.24 0.00 15.58
C ALA A 148 4.84 0.72 14.39
N TYR A 149 4.50 0.34 13.16
CA TYR A 149 5.10 0.93 11.95
C TYR A 149 4.99 2.46 11.91
N LYS A 150 3.84 3.03 12.29
CA LYS A 150 3.66 4.48 12.39
C LYS A 150 4.58 5.21 13.40
N ASP A 151 5.19 4.45 14.32
CA ASP A 151 6.08 4.95 15.37
C ASP A 151 7.52 4.43 15.16
N ASP A 152 7.79 3.69 14.08
CA ASP A 152 9.07 3.02 13.83
C ASP A 152 10.02 3.95 13.05
N PRO A 153 11.02 4.57 13.70
CA PRO A 153 11.90 5.56 13.05
C PRO A 153 12.79 4.97 11.97
N ILE A 154 12.77 3.64 11.84
CA ILE A 154 13.39 2.90 10.76
C ILE A 154 12.65 3.23 9.46
N ILE A 155 11.33 3.38 9.45
CA ILE A 155 10.57 3.76 8.25
C ILE A 155 10.91 5.22 7.91
N PHE A 156 11.28 5.47 6.65
CA PHE A 156 11.59 6.83 6.18
C PHE A 156 10.34 7.56 5.70
N ALA A 157 9.56 6.89 4.85
CA ALA A 157 8.39 7.45 4.21
C ALA A 157 7.36 6.38 3.84
N TRP A 158 6.15 6.83 3.56
CA TRP A 158 5.10 6.08 2.90
C TRP A 158 4.86 6.62 1.51
N GLU A 159 4.42 5.73 0.62
CA GLU A 159 3.99 6.09 -0.72
C GLU A 159 2.54 5.66 -0.90
N LEU A 160 1.69 6.58 -1.38
CA LEU A 160 0.24 6.35 -1.44
C LEU A 160 -0.16 5.26 -2.44
N MET A 161 0.48 5.17 -3.61
CA MET A 161 0.26 4.17 -4.66
C MET A 161 1.37 4.23 -5.70
N ASN A 162 1.96 3.09 -6.05
CA ASN A 162 2.90 2.98 -7.15
C ASN A 162 2.19 3.25 -8.49
N GLU A 163 2.69 4.25 -9.23
CA GLU A 163 2.26 4.62 -10.58
C GLU A 163 0.73 4.76 -10.75
N PRO A 164 0.05 5.60 -9.94
CA PRO A 164 -1.40 5.70 -10.00
C PRO A 164 -1.80 6.33 -11.33
N ARG A 165 -2.77 5.74 -12.01
CA ARG A 165 -3.32 6.26 -13.27
C ARG A 165 -4.84 6.26 -13.27
N CYS A 166 -5.43 7.22 -13.96
CA CYS A 166 -6.88 7.33 -14.18
C CYS A 166 -7.18 7.62 -15.66
N THR A 167 -7.11 6.60 -16.51
CA THR A 167 -7.27 6.76 -17.97
C THR A 167 -8.69 7.08 -18.41
N THR A 168 -9.68 6.86 -17.54
CA THR A 168 -11.09 7.21 -17.76
C THR A 168 -11.39 8.69 -17.52
N ASN A 169 -10.51 9.43 -16.83
CA ASN A 169 -10.61 10.86 -16.59
C ASN A 169 -9.28 11.58 -16.84
N SER A 170 -9.14 12.15 -18.03
CA SER A 170 -7.92 12.81 -18.51
C SER A 170 -7.55 14.11 -17.80
N SER A 171 -8.42 14.66 -16.95
CA SER A 171 -8.25 15.99 -16.35
C SER A 171 -7.33 16.03 -15.12
N GLY A 172 -6.95 14.89 -14.54
CA GLY A 172 -6.15 14.85 -13.30
C GLY A 172 -6.95 15.04 -12.01
N LYS A 173 -8.19 15.55 -12.10
CA LYS A 173 -9.00 15.94 -10.92
C LYS A 173 -9.37 14.77 -10.01
N GLN A 174 -9.58 13.59 -10.57
CA GLN A 174 -9.96 12.42 -9.76
C GLN A 174 -8.78 11.95 -8.90
N ILE A 175 -7.59 11.89 -9.48
CA ILE A 175 -6.36 11.62 -8.72
C ILE A 175 -6.10 12.74 -7.71
N GLN A 176 -6.31 14.02 -8.07
CA GLN A 176 -6.16 15.13 -7.12
C GLN A 176 -7.03 14.97 -5.86
N ILE A 177 -8.32 14.72 -6.03
CA ILE A 177 -9.26 14.53 -4.90
C ILE A 177 -8.81 13.33 -4.06
N TRP A 178 -8.43 12.23 -4.71
CA TRP A 178 -7.97 11.03 -4.01
C TRP A 178 -6.67 11.29 -3.23
N VAL A 179 -5.69 12.01 -3.79
CA VAL A 179 -4.44 12.35 -3.09
C VAL A 179 -4.71 13.23 -1.88
N GLU A 180 -5.52 14.30 -2.03
CA GLU A 180 -5.89 15.19 -0.92
C GLU A 180 -6.52 14.42 0.25
N GLU A 181 -7.35 13.45 -0.08
CA GLU A 181 -8.09 12.66 0.87
C GLU A 181 -7.23 11.59 1.55
N MET A 182 -6.49 10.81 0.77
CA MET A 182 -5.68 9.70 1.29
C MET A 182 -4.46 10.20 2.06
N ALA A 183 -3.84 11.30 1.61
CA ALA A 183 -2.75 11.92 2.33
C ALA A 183 -3.20 12.43 3.71
N ALA A 184 -4.32 13.16 3.77
CA ALA A 184 -4.89 13.63 5.03
C ALA A 184 -5.27 12.46 5.96
N TYR A 185 -5.82 11.37 5.41
CA TYR A 185 -6.16 10.19 6.20
C TYR A 185 -4.91 9.49 6.78
N LEU A 186 -3.88 9.26 5.95
CA LEU A 186 -2.63 8.65 6.41
C LEU A 186 -1.98 9.51 7.49
N LYS A 187 -1.85 10.83 7.26
CA LYS A 187 -1.29 11.78 8.23
C LYS A 187 -2.09 11.89 9.53
N SER A 188 -3.39 11.57 9.51
CA SER A 188 -4.18 11.50 10.74
C SER A 188 -3.81 10.32 11.65
N ILE A 189 -3.21 9.27 11.09
CA ILE A 189 -2.78 8.05 11.79
C ILE A 189 -1.28 8.12 12.12
N ASP A 190 -0.48 8.55 11.14
CA ASP A 190 0.98 8.66 11.19
C ASP A 190 1.41 10.09 10.89
N GLN A 191 1.80 10.81 11.94
CA GLN A 191 2.28 12.20 11.84
C GLN A 191 3.81 12.28 11.78
N SER A 192 4.51 11.14 11.83
CA SER A 192 5.97 11.07 12.00
C SER A 192 6.69 10.92 10.68
N HIS A 193 6.16 10.08 9.79
CA HIS A 193 6.84 9.70 8.56
C HIS A 193 6.52 10.64 7.40
N LEU A 194 7.46 10.77 6.47
CA LEU A 194 7.23 11.50 5.22
C LEU A 194 6.21 10.74 4.35
N LEU A 195 5.56 11.47 3.45
CA LEU A 195 4.58 10.92 2.53
C LEU A 195 4.82 11.44 1.12
N ASP A 196 4.87 10.53 0.15
CA ASP A 196 4.73 10.85 -1.26
C ASP A 196 3.58 10.07 -1.90
N ILE A 197 3.37 10.31 -3.19
CA ILE A 197 2.24 9.77 -3.94
C ILE A 197 2.61 8.50 -4.70
N GLY A 198 3.80 8.43 -5.30
CA GLY A 198 4.22 7.38 -6.23
C GLY A 198 4.02 7.72 -7.71
N LEU A 199 4.13 8.99 -8.09
CA LEU A 199 3.81 9.44 -9.45
C LEU A 199 4.93 9.16 -10.44
N GLU A 200 4.54 8.95 -11.70
CA GLU A 200 5.49 8.76 -12.79
C GLU A 200 6.00 10.10 -13.38
N GLY A 201 5.40 11.24 -13.01
CA GLY A 201 5.85 12.56 -13.48
C GLY A 201 5.06 13.20 -14.63
N PHE A 202 3.93 12.63 -15.06
CA PHE A 202 3.16 13.18 -16.18
C PHE A 202 2.48 14.52 -15.83
N TYR A 203 2.62 15.51 -16.72
CA TYR A 203 1.96 16.81 -16.61
C TYR A 203 0.47 16.74 -16.92
N GLY A 204 -0.34 17.43 -16.11
CA GLY A 204 -1.80 17.55 -16.28
C GLY A 204 -2.26 18.96 -16.68
N ASP A 205 -3.53 19.26 -16.40
CA ASP A 205 -4.20 20.50 -16.79
C ASP A 205 -3.75 21.75 -16.02
N SER A 206 -3.03 21.60 -14.91
CA SER A 206 -2.48 22.69 -14.12
C SER A 206 -1.40 23.47 -14.87
N VAL A 207 -0.65 22.79 -15.76
CA VAL A 207 0.37 23.40 -16.62
C VAL A 207 0.25 22.88 -18.07
N PRO A 208 -0.79 23.28 -18.82
CA PRO A 208 -1.09 22.70 -20.14
C PRO A 208 0.06 22.82 -21.15
N SER A 209 0.84 23.90 -21.09
CA SER A 209 2.00 24.12 -21.96
C SER A 209 3.10 23.08 -21.77
N ARG A 210 3.15 22.37 -20.64
CA ARG A 210 4.14 21.32 -20.36
C ARG A 210 3.69 19.93 -20.77
N LYS A 211 2.40 19.71 -21.09
CA LYS A 211 1.91 18.41 -21.58
C LYS A 211 2.62 17.92 -22.84
N GLN A 212 3.16 18.82 -23.65
CA GLN A 212 3.98 18.47 -24.82
C GLN A 212 5.25 17.67 -24.46
N TYR A 213 5.70 17.73 -23.20
CA TYR A 213 6.84 16.97 -22.71
C TYR A 213 6.46 15.59 -22.17
N ASN A 214 5.16 15.28 -22.04
CA ASN A 214 4.73 13.92 -21.73
C ASN A 214 5.11 13.00 -22.90
N PRO A 215 5.77 11.86 -22.64
CA PRO A 215 6.19 10.97 -23.71
C PRO A 215 4.98 10.43 -24.47
N ASN A 216 5.10 10.33 -25.80
CA ASN A 216 4.02 9.92 -26.71
C ASN A 216 2.69 10.67 -26.52
N THR A 217 2.70 11.91 -26.05
CA THR A 217 1.47 12.68 -25.74
C THR A 217 0.56 11.97 -24.73
N ALA A 218 1.14 11.19 -23.82
CA ALA A 218 0.41 10.35 -22.89
C ALA A 218 -0.56 11.16 -22.03
N ILE A 219 -1.78 10.62 -21.89
CA ILE A 219 -2.84 11.11 -21.03
C ILE A 219 -3.15 9.99 -20.05
N VAL A 220 -2.58 10.08 -18.84
CA VAL A 220 -2.69 9.04 -17.82
C VAL A 220 -3.61 9.42 -16.67
N GLY A 221 -4.18 10.63 -16.69
CA GLY A 221 -5.13 11.10 -15.68
C GLY A 221 -4.49 11.56 -14.36
N THR A 222 -3.20 11.84 -14.37
CA THR A 222 -2.47 12.49 -13.27
C THR A 222 -2.10 13.92 -13.64
N ASP A 223 -1.81 14.73 -12.63
CA ASP A 223 -1.25 16.08 -12.79
C ASP A 223 -0.11 16.29 -11.80
N PHE A 224 1.11 15.97 -12.24
CA PHE A 224 2.29 15.96 -11.38
C PHE A 224 2.49 17.24 -10.55
N ILE A 225 2.16 18.41 -11.11
CA ILE A 225 2.39 19.68 -10.42
C ILE A 225 1.35 19.89 -9.33
N SER A 226 0.05 19.76 -9.63
CA SER A 226 -0.99 20.02 -8.62
C SER A 226 -1.08 18.89 -7.59
N ASN A 227 -0.85 17.63 -8.00
CA ASN A 227 -0.91 16.49 -7.10
C ASN A 227 0.17 16.60 -6.00
N ASN A 228 1.40 16.98 -6.35
CA ASN A 228 2.48 17.18 -5.37
C ASN A 228 2.41 18.52 -4.61
N GLN A 229 1.41 19.38 -4.89
CA GLN A 229 1.15 20.60 -4.12
C GLN A 229 0.15 20.38 -2.98
N VAL A 230 -0.37 19.16 -2.82
CA VAL A 230 -1.20 18.79 -1.67
C VAL A 230 -0.39 18.94 -0.39
N LYS A 231 -0.93 19.68 0.58
CA LYS A 231 -0.22 20.10 1.80
C LYS A 231 0.38 18.96 2.64
N ASP A 232 -0.18 17.76 2.51
CA ASP A 232 0.16 16.57 3.30
C ASP A 232 1.18 15.68 2.56
N ILE A 233 1.61 16.08 1.36
CA ILE A 233 2.68 15.45 0.56
C ILE A 233 3.99 16.19 0.82
N ASP A 234 5.03 15.45 1.20
CA ASP A 234 6.31 16.01 1.66
C ASP A 234 7.39 16.03 0.59
N PHE A 235 7.38 15.05 -0.33
CA PHE A 235 8.32 14.96 -1.45
C PHE A 235 7.64 14.33 -2.67
N ALA A 236 8.35 14.32 -3.79
CA ALA A 236 7.82 13.84 -5.06
C ALA A 236 8.73 12.76 -5.67
N THR A 237 8.10 11.78 -6.31
CA THR A 237 8.70 10.70 -7.07
C THR A 237 8.42 10.88 -8.56
N ILE A 238 9.34 10.43 -9.42
CA ILE A 238 9.15 10.35 -10.88
C ILE A 238 9.74 9.04 -11.38
N HIS A 239 9.12 8.45 -12.39
CA HIS A 239 9.57 7.21 -13.01
C HIS A 239 10.00 7.52 -14.45
N ILE A 240 10.98 6.79 -15.01
CA ILE A 240 11.43 7.04 -16.39
C ILE A 240 11.67 5.72 -17.12
N TYR A 241 10.75 5.36 -18.02
CA TYR A 241 10.83 4.15 -18.84
C TYR A 241 11.02 4.47 -20.33
N PRO A 242 12.21 4.90 -20.77
CA PRO A 242 12.41 5.33 -22.16
C PRO A 242 12.05 4.25 -23.18
N GLU A 243 12.34 2.98 -22.89
CA GLU A 243 12.03 1.86 -23.79
C GLU A 243 10.52 1.62 -23.96
N GLY A 244 9.74 1.75 -22.88
CA GLY A 244 8.29 1.58 -22.90
C GLY A 244 7.55 2.83 -23.41
N TRP A 245 8.13 4.01 -23.18
CA TRP A 245 7.49 5.29 -23.44
C TRP A 245 7.88 5.93 -24.76
N ILE A 246 8.93 5.50 -25.46
CA ILE A 246 9.36 6.10 -26.72
C ILE A 246 9.30 5.03 -27.82
N LYS A 247 8.33 5.16 -28.72
CA LYS A 247 8.12 4.19 -29.82
C LYS A 247 9.17 4.29 -30.93
N GLU A 248 9.88 5.41 -31.02
CA GLU A 248 10.88 5.66 -32.06
C GLU A 248 12.29 5.69 -31.45
N ARG A 249 13.07 4.63 -31.67
CA ARG A 249 14.53 4.74 -31.53
C ARG A 249 15.01 5.73 -32.59
N ARG A 250 15.59 6.85 -32.16
CA ARG A 250 16.39 7.67 -33.07
C ARG A 250 17.53 6.78 -33.60
N VAL A 251 17.49 6.51 -34.90
CA VAL A 251 18.57 5.84 -35.62
C VAL A 251 19.83 6.69 -35.43
N GLY A 252 20.83 6.17 -34.71
CA GLY A 252 22.13 6.82 -34.54
C GLY A 252 22.61 7.08 -33.11
N VAL A 253 21.81 6.79 -32.07
CA VAL A 253 22.35 6.71 -30.69
C VAL A 253 23.05 5.36 -30.56
N SER A 254 24.37 5.36 -30.42
CA SER A 254 25.11 4.12 -30.22
C SER A 254 24.68 3.48 -28.90
N LYS A 255 24.81 2.16 -28.81
CA LYS A 255 24.56 1.35 -27.61
C LYS A 255 25.45 1.74 -26.40
N GLU A 256 26.33 2.74 -26.57
CA GLU A 256 27.44 3.08 -25.69
C GLU A 256 27.12 4.25 -24.75
N GLU A 257 26.07 5.04 -25.02
CA GLU A 257 25.58 6.03 -24.06
C GLU A 257 24.67 5.34 -23.04
N ASN A 258 25.22 5.05 -21.86
CA ASN A 258 24.47 4.55 -20.71
C ASN A 258 23.40 5.60 -20.32
N PHE A 259 22.13 5.20 -20.36
CA PHE A 259 20.98 6.09 -20.17
C PHE A 259 21.02 6.72 -18.78
N GLU A 260 21.38 5.94 -17.78
CA GLU A 260 21.46 6.32 -16.38
C GLU A 260 22.53 7.40 -16.19
N ALA A 261 23.73 7.24 -16.80
CA ALA A 261 24.75 8.28 -16.79
C ALA A 261 24.27 9.59 -17.46
N THR A 262 23.48 9.48 -18.51
CA THR A 262 22.90 10.65 -19.19
C THR A 262 21.90 11.38 -18.30
N VAL A 263 21.10 10.66 -17.52
CA VAL A 263 20.18 11.25 -16.53
C VAL A 263 20.97 11.95 -15.42
N LEU A 264 21.91 11.25 -14.78
CA LEU A 264 22.68 11.78 -13.64
C LEU A 264 23.51 13.02 -13.99
N THR A 265 24.07 13.08 -15.20
CA THR A 265 24.89 14.21 -15.67
C THR A 265 24.09 15.33 -16.32
N ARG A 266 22.78 15.16 -16.49
CA ARG A 266 21.90 16.19 -17.07
C ARG A 266 21.92 17.45 -16.22
N ILE A 267 22.09 18.59 -16.87
CA ILE A 267 21.97 19.90 -16.20
C ILE A 267 20.50 20.23 -15.98
N ASN A 268 20.11 20.41 -14.72
CA ASN A 268 18.84 20.99 -14.33
C ASN A 268 18.73 22.40 -14.91
N THR A 269 17.74 22.65 -15.76
CA THR A 269 17.57 23.94 -16.42
C THR A 269 17.07 25.04 -15.46
N ILE A 270 16.54 24.66 -14.30
CA ILE A 270 16.07 25.57 -13.25
C ILE A 270 17.22 25.89 -12.30
N ALA A 271 17.80 24.87 -11.65
CA ALA A 271 18.86 25.06 -10.65
C ALA A 271 20.26 25.32 -11.26
N ARG A 272 20.43 25.06 -12.56
CA ARG A 272 21.70 25.23 -13.32
C ARG A 272 22.87 24.39 -12.80
N VAL A 273 22.58 23.28 -12.12
CA VAL A 273 23.54 22.27 -11.66
C VAL A 273 23.23 20.92 -12.31
N ALA A 274 24.21 20.01 -12.37
CA ALA A 274 23.95 18.64 -12.81
C ALA A 274 23.08 17.92 -11.78
N TYR A 275 22.22 16.98 -12.19
CA TYR A 275 21.37 16.23 -11.26
C TYR A 275 22.16 15.50 -10.18
N LYS A 276 23.33 14.93 -10.52
CA LYS A 276 24.25 14.33 -9.54
C LYS A 276 24.79 15.30 -8.47
N ASP A 277 24.67 16.60 -8.70
CA ASP A 277 25.12 17.67 -7.81
C ASP A 277 23.92 18.51 -7.29
N ASP A 278 22.68 18.12 -7.59
CA ASP A 278 21.48 18.89 -7.29
C ASP A 278 20.89 18.47 -5.93
N PRO A 279 21.02 19.29 -4.88
CA PRO A 279 20.58 18.92 -3.53
C PRO A 279 19.05 18.83 -3.37
N THR A 280 18.28 19.14 -4.42
CA THR A 280 16.82 18.93 -4.42
C THR A 280 16.43 17.48 -4.71
N ILE A 281 17.36 16.68 -5.24
CA ILE A 281 17.23 15.24 -5.37
C ILE A 281 17.86 14.65 -4.12
N PHE A 282 17.22 13.66 -3.49
CA PHE A 282 17.81 12.99 -2.33
C PHE A 282 18.19 11.53 -2.63
N ALA A 283 17.55 10.92 -3.62
CA ALA A 283 17.74 9.51 -3.96
C ALA A 283 17.49 9.22 -5.45
N TRP A 284 18.07 8.11 -5.90
CA TRP A 284 17.80 7.48 -7.18
C TRP A 284 17.33 6.04 -6.96
N GLU A 285 16.34 5.62 -7.75
CA GLU A 285 15.94 4.21 -7.85
C GLU A 285 16.48 3.60 -9.13
N LEU A 286 17.23 2.50 -9.01
CA LEU A 286 17.87 1.84 -10.14
C LEU A 286 16.88 1.33 -11.18
N ILE A 287 15.82 0.68 -10.69
CA ILE A 287 14.83 -0.01 -11.49
C ILE A 287 13.60 -0.30 -10.64
N ASN A 288 12.43 -0.11 -11.23
CA ASN A 288 11.16 -0.48 -10.62
C ASN A 288 10.83 -1.95 -10.87
N GLU A 289 10.50 -2.68 -9.81
CA GLU A 289 10.00 -4.05 -9.78
C GLU A 289 10.72 -5.04 -10.73
N PRO A 290 12.06 -5.16 -10.66
CA PRO A 290 12.81 -5.98 -11.61
C PRO A 290 12.40 -7.45 -11.50
N ARG A 291 12.15 -8.07 -12.66
CA ARG A 291 11.77 -9.48 -12.82
C ARG A 291 12.74 -10.23 -13.71
N CYS A 292 13.04 -11.46 -13.35
CA CYS A 292 13.83 -12.36 -14.18
C CYS A 292 13.24 -13.77 -14.15
N THR A 293 12.20 -14.01 -14.96
CA THR A 293 11.50 -15.31 -14.99
C THR A 293 12.38 -16.45 -15.49
N THR A 294 13.48 -16.15 -16.19
CA THR A 294 14.48 -17.12 -16.63
C THR A 294 15.49 -17.51 -15.56
N ASP A 295 15.66 -16.68 -14.52
CA ASP A 295 16.51 -16.98 -13.36
C ASP A 295 15.71 -16.90 -12.05
N SER A 296 15.10 -18.03 -11.69
CA SER A 296 14.40 -18.19 -10.41
C SER A 296 15.25 -17.97 -9.16
N SER A 297 16.59 -17.95 -9.29
CA SER A 297 17.49 -17.79 -8.14
C SER A 297 17.64 -16.34 -7.69
N GLY A 298 17.38 -15.36 -8.59
CA GLY A 298 17.60 -13.94 -8.35
C GLY A 298 19.02 -13.45 -8.61
N LYS A 299 19.97 -14.34 -8.94
CA LYS A 299 21.39 -14.00 -9.11
C LYS A 299 21.65 -13.08 -10.29
N GLN A 300 20.90 -13.23 -11.38
CA GLN A 300 21.07 -12.40 -12.56
C GLN A 300 20.71 -10.94 -12.26
N ILE A 301 19.60 -10.71 -11.56
CA ILE A 301 19.23 -9.37 -11.10
C ILE A 301 20.28 -8.87 -10.10
N GLN A 302 20.67 -9.67 -9.12
CA GLN A 302 21.66 -9.25 -8.13
C GLN A 302 22.99 -8.83 -8.77
N SER A 303 23.51 -9.61 -9.73
CA SER A 303 24.76 -9.30 -10.43
C SER A 303 24.65 -7.98 -11.22
N TRP A 304 23.51 -7.75 -11.86
CA TRP A 304 23.22 -6.49 -12.55
C TRP A 304 23.14 -5.32 -11.57
N VAL A 305 22.48 -5.50 -10.41
CA VAL A 305 22.41 -4.47 -9.36
C VAL A 305 23.80 -4.13 -8.82
N GLU A 306 24.65 -5.13 -8.58
CA GLU A 306 26.04 -4.92 -8.14
C GLU A 306 26.84 -4.08 -9.14
N GLU A 307 26.74 -4.40 -10.43
CA GLU A 307 27.43 -3.68 -11.51
C GLU A 307 26.91 -2.25 -11.67
N ILE A 308 25.60 -2.07 -11.85
CA ILE A 308 25.01 -0.76 -12.14
C ILE A 308 25.06 0.15 -10.91
N ALA A 309 24.83 -0.36 -9.69
CA ALA A 309 24.94 0.45 -8.49
C ALA A 309 26.36 1.00 -8.29
N ALA A 310 27.39 0.16 -8.50
CA ALA A 310 28.78 0.60 -8.44
C ALA A 310 29.09 1.65 -9.51
N TYR A 311 28.56 1.47 -10.72
CA TYR A 311 28.71 2.43 -11.81
C TYR A 311 28.04 3.78 -11.49
N LEU A 312 26.79 3.81 -11.04
CA LEU A 312 26.10 5.06 -10.69
C LEU A 312 26.78 5.77 -9.54
N LYS A 313 27.21 5.04 -8.49
CA LYS A 313 27.99 5.62 -7.38
C LYS A 313 29.36 6.15 -7.80
N SER A 314 29.92 5.69 -8.93
CA SER A 314 31.14 6.28 -9.49
C SER A 314 30.90 7.66 -10.12
N ILE A 315 29.65 7.95 -10.53
CA ILE A 315 29.23 9.20 -11.15
C ILE A 315 28.67 10.17 -10.09
N ASP A 316 27.82 9.65 -9.19
CA ASP A 316 27.11 10.38 -8.15
C ASP A 316 27.39 9.77 -6.78
N GLN A 317 28.18 10.50 -5.98
CA GLN A 317 28.52 10.10 -4.61
C GLN A 317 27.67 10.84 -3.56
N ASN A 318 26.75 11.72 -4.00
CA ASN A 318 26.04 12.64 -3.13
C ASN A 318 24.66 12.11 -2.73
N HIS A 319 23.98 11.41 -3.64
CA HIS A 319 22.60 10.96 -3.45
C HIS A 319 22.50 9.51 -3.01
N LEU A 320 21.41 9.17 -2.32
CA LEU A 320 21.09 7.80 -1.94
C LEU A 320 20.70 6.97 -3.17
N LEU A 321 20.86 5.65 -3.07
CA LEU A 321 20.52 4.71 -4.14
C LEU A 321 19.75 3.50 -3.59
N ASP A 322 18.62 3.20 -4.22
CA ASP A 322 17.80 2.03 -3.96
C ASP A 322 17.42 1.24 -5.21
N ILE A 323 16.58 0.24 -4.98
CA ILE A 323 16.00 -0.65 -5.97
C ILE A 323 14.53 -0.88 -5.61
N GLY A 324 13.63 -0.62 -6.56
CA GLY A 324 12.19 -0.79 -6.46
C GLY A 324 11.80 -2.25 -6.33
N LEU A 325 11.60 -2.77 -5.12
CA LEU A 325 11.31 -4.20 -4.92
C LEU A 325 9.95 -4.41 -4.26
N GLU A 326 9.39 -5.62 -4.35
CA GLU A 326 8.12 -6.01 -3.71
C GLU A 326 8.30 -6.94 -2.50
N GLY A 327 9.52 -7.03 -1.97
CA GLY A 327 9.77 -7.82 -0.75
C GLY A 327 9.82 -9.34 -0.94
N PHE A 328 9.87 -9.86 -2.18
CA PHE A 328 9.96 -11.30 -2.42
C PHE A 328 11.26 -11.91 -1.88
N TYR A 329 11.14 -12.93 -1.03
CA TYR A 329 12.28 -13.71 -0.55
C TYR A 329 12.81 -14.63 -1.64
N GLY A 330 14.13 -14.60 -1.86
CA GLY A 330 14.83 -15.48 -2.80
C GLY A 330 15.66 -16.55 -2.10
N ASN A 331 16.71 -17.03 -2.78
CA ASN A 331 17.58 -18.12 -2.31
C ASN A 331 18.49 -17.72 -1.14
N SER A 332 18.64 -16.44 -0.84
CA SER A 332 19.40 -15.94 0.31
C SER A 332 18.75 -16.32 1.65
N VAL A 333 17.41 -16.42 1.68
CA VAL A 333 16.63 -16.79 2.88
C VAL A 333 15.53 -17.81 2.52
N PRO A 334 15.91 -19.06 2.17
CA PRO A 334 14.99 -20.05 1.62
C PRO A 334 13.84 -20.41 2.57
N SER A 335 14.07 -20.35 3.90
CA SER A 335 13.06 -20.61 4.91
C SER A 335 11.90 -19.61 4.92
N ARG A 336 12.10 -18.41 4.36
CA ARG A 336 11.07 -17.36 4.30
C ARG A 336 10.29 -17.32 2.97
N LYS A 337 10.70 -18.09 1.95
CA LYS A 337 9.98 -18.16 0.67
C LYS A 337 8.51 -18.56 0.81
N GLN A 338 8.15 -19.32 1.85
CA GLN A 338 6.77 -19.69 2.15
C GLN A 338 5.84 -18.49 2.43
N TYR A 339 6.40 -17.32 2.75
CA TYR A 339 5.65 -16.09 2.99
C TYR A 339 5.44 -15.26 1.72
N ASN A 340 6.08 -15.63 0.59
CA ASN A 340 5.85 -14.95 -0.68
C ASN A 340 4.39 -15.18 -1.13
N PRO A 341 3.68 -14.14 -1.59
CA PRO A 341 2.31 -14.29 -2.07
C PRO A 341 2.27 -15.22 -3.29
N ASN A 342 1.23 -16.07 -3.35
CA ASN A 342 0.91 -16.95 -4.48
C ASN A 342 2.03 -17.90 -4.94
N THR A 343 3.00 -18.23 -4.06
CA THR A 343 4.18 -19.05 -4.42
C THR A 343 4.99 -18.49 -5.61
N ALA A 344 4.91 -17.17 -5.85
CA ALA A 344 5.44 -16.57 -7.06
C ALA A 344 6.97 -16.76 -7.20
N ILE A 345 7.39 -17.26 -8.38
CA ILE A 345 8.79 -17.27 -8.80
C ILE A 345 8.99 -16.07 -9.72
N VAL A 346 9.44 -14.97 -9.13
CA VAL A 346 9.64 -13.68 -9.82
C VAL A 346 11.09 -13.47 -10.29
N GLY A 347 12.02 -14.30 -9.81
CA GLY A 347 13.43 -14.21 -10.13
C GLY A 347 14.14 -13.00 -9.53
N THR A 348 13.70 -12.56 -8.35
CA THR A 348 14.35 -11.51 -7.56
C THR A 348 14.52 -12.00 -6.11
N ASP A 349 15.42 -11.37 -5.37
CA ASP A 349 15.73 -11.71 -3.98
C ASP A 349 15.93 -10.44 -3.16
N PHE A 350 14.89 -10.08 -2.40
CA PHE A 350 14.83 -8.84 -1.63
C PHE A 350 16.01 -8.65 -0.70
N ILE A 351 16.44 -9.70 0.01
CA ILE A 351 17.49 -9.59 1.02
C ILE A 351 18.85 -9.40 0.34
N SER A 352 19.13 -10.17 -0.71
CA SER A 352 20.43 -10.12 -1.37
C SER A 352 20.66 -8.82 -2.14
N ASN A 353 19.63 -8.29 -2.81
CA ASN A 353 19.70 -7.02 -3.54
C ASN A 353 19.95 -5.84 -2.57
N ASN A 354 19.26 -5.83 -1.43
CA ASN A 354 19.45 -4.80 -0.39
C ASN A 354 20.69 -4.98 0.50
N LEU A 355 21.52 -5.99 0.21
CA LEU A 355 22.84 -6.17 0.82
C LEU A 355 23.98 -5.76 -0.12
N VAL A 356 23.67 -5.38 -1.37
CA VAL A 356 24.66 -4.83 -2.30
C VAL A 356 25.25 -3.55 -1.70
N LYS A 357 26.59 -3.47 -1.67
CA LYS A 357 27.34 -2.41 -0.97
C LYS A 357 26.90 -0.98 -1.28
N HIS A 358 26.47 -0.75 -2.52
CA HIS A 358 26.14 0.57 -3.05
C HIS A 358 24.65 0.90 -2.97
N ILE A 359 23.82 -0.03 -2.50
CA ILE A 359 22.43 0.20 -2.15
C ILE A 359 22.43 0.76 -0.73
N ASP A 360 22.15 2.05 -0.61
CA ASP A 360 22.00 2.68 0.69
C ASP A 360 20.70 2.26 1.32
N PHE A 361 19.71 2.00 0.45
CA PHE A 361 18.36 1.90 0.89
C PHE A 361 17.48 0.83 0.06
N ALA A 362 16.62 -0.03 0.66
CA ALA A 362 15.42 -0.78 0.19
C ALA A 362 14.03 -0.06 0.14
N THR A 363 13.27 -0.32 -0.92
CA THR A 363 11.81 -0.05 -1.02
C THR A 363 11.00 -1.34 -1.05
N ILE A 364 9.73 -1.30 -0.63
CA ILE A 364 8.81 -2.43 -0.75
C ILE A 364 7.45 -1.99 -1.31
N HIS A 365 7.09 -2.53 -2.48
CA HIS A 365 5.76 -2.43 -3.03
C HIS A 365 4.88 -3.57 -2.52
N ILE A 366 3.73 -3.23 -1.93
CA ILE A 366 2.80 -4.21 -1.36
C ILE A 366 1.47 -4.11 -2.09
N TYR A 367 1.12 -5.22 -2.74
CA TYR A 367 -0.16 -5.38 -3.44
C TYR A 367 -1.09 -6.28 -2.61
N PRO A 368 -2.02 -5.73 -1.82
CA PRO A 368 -2.95 -6.53 -1.02
C PRO A 368 -3.96 -7.31 -1.87
N GLU A 369 -4.16 -6.91 -3.13
CA GLU A 369 -4.89 -7.68 -4.12
C GLU A 369 -3.91 -8.45 -5.02
N GLY A 370 -4.10 -9.77 -5.15
CA GLY A 370 -3.29 -10.59 -6.04
C GLY A 370 -3.58 -10.24 -7.50
N CYS A 371 -2.57 -9.73 -8.21
CA CYS A 371 -2.45 -9.66 -9.67
C CYS A 371 -3.67 -10.12 -10.50
N LYS A 372 -4.56 -9.18 -10.85
CA LYS A 372 -5.21 -8.98 -12.17
C LYS A 372 -6.52 -8.20 -11.97
N GLU A 373 -6.47 -6.90 -12.20
CA GLU A 373 -7.38 -6.20 -13.11
C GLU A 373 -6.88 -4.75 -13.29
N ARG A 374 -6.13 -4.53 -14.37
CA ARG A 374 -5.88 -3.20 -14.91
C ARG A 374 -7.22 -2.69 -15.40
N ASN A 375 -7.91 -1.80 -14.66
CA ASN A 375 -8.84 -0.80 -15.21
C ASN A 375 -9.53 0.12 -14.19
N GLU A 376 -9.31 -0.01 -12.88
CA GLU A 376 -9.77 0.97 -11.89
C GLU A 376 -8.67 1.29 -10.86
N PRO A 377 -8.65 2.51 -10.28
CA PRO A 377 -7.70 2.87 -9.23
C PRO A 377 -8.02 2.08 -7.95
N ALA A 378 -7.54 0.84 -7.89
CA ALA A 378 -7.50 0.03 -6.67
C ALA A 378 -6.37 0.54 -5.77
N ASP A 379 -6.67 0.72 -4.48
CA ASP A 379 -5.80 1.36 -3.50
C ASP A 379 -4.66 0.43 -3.05
N HIS A 380 -3.42 0.80 -3.37
CA HIS A 380 -2.21 0.06 -2.98
C HIS A 380 -1.40 0.94 -2.02
N ALA A 381 -1.34 0.60 -0.73
CA ALA A 381 -0.52 1.33 0.22
C ALA A 381 0.89 0.70 0.29
N HIS A 382 1.94 1.49 0.02
CA HIS A 382 3.32 1.02 -0.06
C HIS A 382 4.08 1.33 1.24
N LEU A 383 5.00 0.44 1.61
CA LEU A 383 5.67 0.41 2.91
C LEU A 383 7.17 0.42 2.66
N LEU A 384 7.87 1.50 3.00
CA LEU A 384 9.33 1.44 3.05
C LEU A 384 9.76 0.77 4.35
N GLN A 385 10.45 -0.38 4.28
CA GLN A 385 11.00 -1.04 5.46
C GLN A 385 12.52 -1.02 5.41
N TRP A 386 13.14 -0.31 6.37
CA TRP A 386 14.58 -0.32 6.63
C TRP A 386 14.95 -1.38 7.67
N LYS A 387 16.24 -1.69 7.79
CA LYS A 387 16.80 -2.81 8.59
C LYS A 387 16.63 -2.68 10.10
#